data_AF-A0ABD1SEC5-F1
#
_entry.id   AF-A0ABD1SEC5-F1
#
_cell.length_a   1.000
_cell.length_b   1.000
_cell.length_c   1.000
_cell.angle_alpha   90.00
_cell.angle_beta   90.00
_cell.angle_gamma   90.00
#
_symmetry.space_group_name_H-M   'P 1'
#
loop_
_entity.id
_entity.type
_entity.pdbx_description
1 polymer ?
#
loop_
_entity_poly.entity_id
_entity_poly.type
_entity_poly.pdbx_seq_one_letter_code
_entity_poly.pdbx_strand_id
1 'polypeptide(L)'
;MFMNGGSMRRMLGFSRTGITGSNSDIWLLGVCYRVAQDEDDANASCSDPTQSEGFAAFVDDFTSRILITYRKGFLPIGDLKYTSDVSWGCMIRSSQMLVAQAFLIHKLGRSWRKSLHKPLDQSYIAILHLFGDSEDSPYSIHNLLQAGKAYGLAPGSWVGPYAMCRTWESLVRGKRDGTENEDLSNMMAIHVVSGDEDGERGGAPVICIEDISRHLFEVSRGQVDWTPILLLIPLVLGLDKINPSYLPLLSATFTFPQSLGLLGGRPGASTYIVGVQDEKAFYLDPHEVQQVINIKPDNVDVDTSSYHCNVVRHMPLDSVDSSLAIGFYCRDKNDFDDFCLHTSDLISQSNGCSTIYNNQDP
;
A
#
# COMPACT_ATOMS: atom_id res chain seq x y z
N MET A 1 20.46 -31.46 33.62
CA MET A 1 21.41 -30.44 33.11
C MET A 1 20.75 -29.82 31.89
N PHE A 2 19.88 -28.84 32.11
CA PHE A 2 19.12 -28.17 31.06
C PHE A 2 20.01 -27.07 30.48
N MET A 3 20.33 -27.17 29.19
CA MET A 3 21.08 -26.14 28.47
C MET A 3 20.10 -25.04 28.04
N ASN A 4 20.39 -23.84 28.53
CA ASN A 4 19.73 -22.58 28.20
C ASN A 4 19.97 -22.26 26.72
N GLY A 5 18.92 -22.30 25.90
CA GLY A 5 18.94 -21.92 24.49
C GLY A 5 18.68 -20.43 24.31
N GLY A 6 19.65 -19.58 24.67
CA GLY A 6 19.62 -18.16 24.29
C GLY A 6 19.82 -18.03 22.77
N SER A 7 18.74 -17.78 22.03
CA SER A 7 18.80 -17.65 20.57
C SER A 7 19.37 -16.30 20.16
N MET A 8 20.58 -16.37 19.61
CA MET A 8 21.26 -15.33 18.84
C MET A 8 20.38 -14.82 17.69
N ARG A 9 19.73 -13.66 17.87
CA ARG A 9 19.29 -12.79 16.77
C ARG A 9 19.99 -11.43 16.86
N ARG A 10 21.29 -11.41 16.53
CA ARG A 10 21.92 -10.19 16.03
C ARG A 10 21.40 -9.99 14.60
N MET A 11 20.29 -9.26 14.47
CA MET A 11 19.75 -8.87 13.17
C MET A 11 20.80 -8.07 12.39
N LEU A 12 21.14 -8.58 11.20
CA LEU A 12 22.00 -7.91 10.24
C LEU A 12 21.42 -6.54 9.87
N GLY A 13 22.23 -5.48 9.96
CA GLY A 13 22.08 -4.26 9.17
C GLY A 13 20.86 -3.37 9.41
N PHE A 14 20.15 -3.50 10.54
CA PHE A 14 19.04 -2.61 10.87
C PHE A 14 19.55 -1.20 11.24
N SER A 15 19.25 -0.19 10.42
CA SER A 15 19.53 1.21 10.76
C SER A 15 18.39 1.77 11.61
N ARG A 16 18.67 2.04 12.89
CA ARG A 16 17.73 2.59 13.89
C ARG A 16 17.40 4.08 13.72
N THR A 17 17.74 4.67 12.58
CA THR A 17 17.62 6.12 12.35
C THR A 17 16.15 6.56 12.33
N GLY A 18 15.65 7.03 13.48
CA GLY A 18 14.32 7.63 13.64
C GLY A 18 13.42 7.02 14.73
N ILE A 19 13.78 5.89 15.33
CA ILE A 19 12.83 5.18 16.20
C ILE A 19 12.53 5.98 17.47
N THR A 20 11.24 6.17 17.75
CA THR A 20 10.70 6.83 18.93
C THR A 20 10.80 5.96 20.17
N GLY A 21 11.24 6.52 21.28
CA GLY A 21 11.04 5.94 22.62
C GLY A 21 9.60 6.10 23.13
N SER A 22 8.61 6.07 22.23
CA SER A 22 7.20 6.14 22.60
C SER A 22 6.71 4.75 23.00
N ASN A 23 5.87 4.70 24.02
CA ASN A 23 5.22 3.47 24.49
C ASN A 23 3.87 3.23 23.81
N SER A 24 3.41 4.13 22.93
CA SER A 24 2.14 3.96 22.24
C SER A 24 2.20 2.81 21.23
N ASP A 25 1.03 2.24 20.96
CA ASP A 25 0.87 1.17 19.98
C ASP A 25 1.22 1.66 18.58
N ILE A 26 1.86 0.78 17.81
CA ILE A 26 2.17 1.02 16.40
C ILE A 26 1.10 0.33 15.56
N TRP A 27 0.47 1.06 14.65
CA TRP A 27 -0.43 0.50 13.65
C TRP A 27 0.26 0.43 12.29
N LEU A 28 0.25 -0.75 11.67
CA LEU A 28 0.80 -0.99 10.34
C LEU A 28 -0.21 -1.78 9.54
N LEU A 29 -0.81 -1.16 8.52
CA LEU A 29 -1.77 -1.80 7.59
C LEU A 29 -2.79 -2.71 8.30
N GLY A 30 -3.55 -2.18 9.27
CA GLY A 30 -4.58 -2.92 9.99
C GLY A 30 -4.11 -3.79 11.16
N VAL A 31 -2.80 -3.84 11.44
CA VAL A 31 -2.24 -4.64 12.54
C VAL A 31 -1.68 -3.73 13.63
N CYS A 32 -2.12 -3.95 14.87
CA CYS A 32 -1.62 -3.28 16.07
C CYS A 32 -0.44 -4.04 16.67
N TYR A 33 0.64 -3.32 16.97
CA TYR A 33 1.82 -3.80 17.67
C TYR A 33 1.96 -3.05 18.99
N ARG A 34 1.74 -3.77 20.10
CA ARG A 34 1.84 -3.20 21.45
C ARG A 34 3.29 -3.04 21.86
N VAL A 35 3.69 -1.80 22.13
CA VAL A 35 5.08 -1.47 22.49
C VAL A 35 5.22 -1.30 24.02
N ALA A 36 4.16 -0.84 24.71
CA ALA A 36 4.11 -0.80 26.17
C ALA A 36 4.10 -2.21 26.80
N GLN A 37 4.71 -2.33 27.97
CA GLN A 37 4.53 -3.48 28.87
C GLN A 37 3.34 -3.21 29.81
N ASP A 38 2.58 -4.26 30.15
CA ASP A 38 1.54 -4.17 31.18
C ASP A 38 2.17 -3.74 32.52
N GLU A 39 1.58 -2.74 33.18
CA GLU A 39 2.09 -2.08 34.41
C GLU A 39 2.16 -3.00 35.65
N ASP A 40 1.84 -4.29 35.52
CA ASP A 40 1.75 -5.24 36.65
C ASP A 40 3.11 -5.74 37.15
N ASP A 41 4.21 -5.48 36.42
CA ASP A 41 5.57 -5.79 36.88
C ASP A 41 6.19 -4.60 37.64
N ALA A 42 5.94 -4.56 38.96
CA ALA A 42 6.47 -3.56 39.90
C ALA A 42 8.02 -3.47 40.02
N ASN A 43 8.76 -4.15 39.15
CA ASN A 43 10.23 -4.13 39.04
C ASN A 43 10.76 -3.79 37.64
N ALA A 44 9.91 -3.40 36.68
CA ALA A 44 10.36 -3.01 35.34
C ALA A 44 10.98 -1.61 35.36
N SER A 45 12.30 -1.54 35.60
CA SER A 45 13.09 -0.36 35.27
C SER A 45 12.89 0.00 33.79
N CYS A 46 12.58 1.27 33.50
CA CYS A 46 12.50 1.93 32.18
C CYS A 46 13.21 1.13 31.06
N SER A 47 12.50 0.18 30.47
CA SER A 47 13.00 -0.68 29.41
C SER A 47 12.82 0.07 28.09
N ASP A 48 13.87 0.06 27.27
CA ASP A 48 13.86 0.67 25.94
C ASP A 48 12.72 0.06 25.10
N PRO A 49 11.71 0.84 24.65
CA PRO A 49 10.54 0.33 23.94
C PRO A 49 10.90 -0.44 22.66
N THR A 50 12.08 -0.14 22.09
CA THR A 50 12.63 -0.80 20.91
C THR A 50 13.12 -2.23 21.17
N GLN A 51 13.12 -2.67 22.44
CA GLN A 51 13.47 -4.04 22.86
C GLN A 51 12.24 -4.91 23.14
N SER A 52 11.03 -4.34 23.03
CA SER A 52 9.79 -5.11 23.20
C SER A 52 9.58 -6.14 22.08
N GLU A 53 8.88 -7.23 22.40
CA GLU A 53 8.48 -8.23 21.39
C GLU A 53 7.56 -7.63 20.32
N GLY A 54 6.66 -6.72 20.72
CA GLY A 54 5.79 -6.00 19.79
C GLY A 54 6.56 -5.14 18.80
N PHE A 55 7.60 -4.43 19.25
CA PHE A 55 8.47 -3.68 18.34
C PHE A 55 9.24 -4.59 17.38
N ALA A 56 9.74 -5.73 17.86
CA ALA A 56 10.41 -6.71 17.01
C ALA A 56 9.47 -7.28 15.94
N ALA A 57 8.21 -7.57 16.30
CA ALA A 57 7.20 -8.04 15.37
C ALA A 57 6.79 -6.96 14.35
N PHE A 58 6.73 -5.69 14.76
CA PHE A 58 6.54 -4.54 13.86
C PHE A 58 7.67 -4.47 12.83
N VAL A 59 8.93 -4.56 13.25
CA VAL A 59 10.09 -4.50 12.35
C VAL A 59 10.06 -5.67 11.36
N ASP A 60 9.76 -6.88 11.81
CA ASP A 60 9.63 -8.05 10.93
C ASP A 60 8.54 -7.83 9.86
N ASP A 61 7.41 -7.23 10.24
CA ASP A 61 6.34 -6.90 9.30
C ASP A 61 6.72 -5.80 8.32
N PHE A 62 7.25 -4.69 8.82
CA PHE A 62 7.69 -3.54 8.01
C PHE A 62 8.72 -3.97 6.97
N THR A 63 9.73 -4.73 7.38
CA THR A 63 10.81 -5.20 6.48
C THR A 63 10.34 -6.27 5.50
N SER A 64 9.20 -6.91 5.77
CA SER A 64 8.55 -7.85 4.86
C SER A 64 7.72 -7.15 3.77
N ARG A 65 7.38 -5.86 3.92
CA ARG A 65 6.60 -5.13 2.91
C ARG A 65 7.42 -4.93 1.63
N ILE A 66 6.73 -4.97 0.48
CA ILE A 66 7.37 -4.80 -0.83
C ILE A 66 7.71 -3.31 -1.03
N LEU A 67 9.00 -3.04 -1.19
CA LEU A 67 9.55 -1.76 -1.59
C LEU A 67 9.78 -1.78 -3.11
N ILE A 68 9.36 -0.73 -3.81
CA ILE A 68 9.68 -0.51 -5.22
C ILE A 68 10.24 0.90 -5.34
N THR A 69 11.45 1.00 -5.86
CA THR A 69 12.24 2.23 -5.96
C THR A 69 12.46 2.65 -7.40
N TYR A 70 13.12 3.78 -7.62
CA TYR A 70 13.59 4.14 -8.95
C TYR A 70 14.52 3.08 -9.51
N ARG A 71 14.34 2.80 -10.81
CA ARG A 71 15.14 1.84 -11.56
C ARG A 71 15.86 2.52 -12.70
N LYS A 72 17.00 1.95 -13.07
CA LYS A 72 17.75 2.29 -14.28
C LYS A 72 18.17 1.03 -15.00
N GLY A 73 18.35 1.16 -16.31
CA GLY A 73 18.77 0.07 -17.19
C GLY A 73 17.64 -0.82 -17.71
N PHE A 74 16.37 -0.47 -17.45
CA PHE A 74 15.24 -1.15 -18.09
C PHE A 74 15.14 -0.80 -19.58
N LEU A 75 14.37 -1.60 -20.33
CA LEU A 75 14.19 -1.39 -21.77
C LEU A 75 13.58 -0.01 -22.07
N PRO A 76 14.01 0.67 -23.14
CA PRO A 76 13.58 2.03 -23.44
C PRO A 76 12.05 2.16 -23.51
N ILE A 77 11.49 3.14 -22.80
CA ILE A 77 10.03 3.40 -22.81
C ILE A 77 9.66 4.19 -24.07
N GLY A 78 8.94 3.53 -24.98
CA GLY A 78 8.46 4.12 -26.23
C GLY A 78 9.55 4.79 -27.05
N ASP A 79 9.16 5.81 -27.83
CA ASP A 79 10.07 6.50 -28.76
C ASP A 79 11.04 7.46 -28.06
N LEU A 80 10.72 7.89 -26.83
CA LEU A 80 11.50 8.86 -26.04
C LEU A 80 12.75 8.25 -25.40
N LYS A 81 12.91 6.93 -25.49
CA LYS A 81 14.07 6.15 -25.04
C LYS A 81 14.47 6.34 -23.57
N TYR A 82 13.53 6.65 -22.68
CA TYR A 82 13.80 6.66 -21.24
C TYR A 82 14.14 5.25 -20.77
N THR A 83 15.32 5.07 -20.18
CA THR A 83 15.78 3.80 -19.58
C THR A 83 15.91 3.90 -18.06
N SER A 84 15.31 4.94 -17.48
CA SER A 84 15.27 5.18 -16.04
C SER A 84 14.11 6.08 -15.68
N ASP A 85 13.53 5.85 -14.49
CA ASP A 85 12.44 6.65 -13.95
C ASP A 85 12.85 7.61 -12.82
N VAL A 86 14.16 7.78 -12.65
CA VAL A 86 14.74 8.68 -11.66
C VAL A 86 14.19 10.09 -11.81
N SER A 87 13.78 10.68 -10.70
CA SER A 87 13.23 12.04 -10.56
C SER A 87 11.82 12.27 -11.12
N TRP A 88 11.15 11.27 -11.71
CA TRP A 88 9.78 11.45 -12.22
C TRP A 88 8.82 10.29 -11.90
N GLY A 89 9.33 9.07 -11.70
CA GLY A 89 8.51 7.88 -11.46
C GLY A 89 7.97 7.70 -10.05
N CYS A 90 8.19 8.63 -9.10
CA CYS A 90 7.99 8.35 -7.67
C CYS A 90 6.54 7.98 -7.34
N MET A 91 5.56 8.65 -7.96
CA MET A 91 4.13 8.35 -7.76
C MET A 91 3.77 6.97 -8.33
N ILE A 92 4.33 6.61 -9.49
CA ILE A 92 4.15 5.29 -10.09
C ILE A 92 4.67 4.24 -9.11
N ARG A 93 5.89 4.41 -8.58
CA ARG A 93 6.50 3.46 -7.64
C ARG A 93 5.73 3.35 -6.33
N SER A 94 5.30 4.45 -5.73
CA SER A 94 4.48 4.40 -4.52
C SER A 94 3.13 3.70 -4.76
N SER A 95 2.52 3.91 -5.92
CA SER A 95 1.28 3.20 -6.27
C SER A 95 1.50 1.71 -6.55
N GLN A 96 2.62 1.35 -7.19
CA GLN A 96 3.01 -0.06 -7.38
C GLN A 96 3.19 -0.75 -6.02
N MET A 97 3.78 -0.08 -5.01
CA MET A 97 3.90 -0.65 -3.67
C MET A 97 2.54 -0.91 -3.01
N LEU A 98 1.60 0.02 -3.11
CA LEU A 98 0.23 -0.15 -2.56
C LEU A 98 -0.47 -1.34 -3.23
N VAL A 99 -0.44 -1.42 -4.56
CA VAL A 99 -1.06 -2.53 -5.29
C VAL A 99 -0.33 -3.86 -5.07
N ALA A 100 1.00 -3.85 -4.99
CA ALA A 100 1.80 -5.03 -4.65
C ALA A 100 1.45 -5.56 -3.26
N GLN A 101 1.18 -4.67 -2.31
CA GLN A 101 0.72 -5.04 -0.98
C GLN A 101 -0.66 -5.70 -1.00
N ALA A 102 -1.58 -5.23 -1.86
CA ALA A 102 -2.87 -5.87 -2.08
C ALA A 102 -2.70 -7.30 -2.64
N PHE A 103 -1.85 -7.49 -3.66
CA PHE A 103 -1.56 -8.83 -4.22
C PHE A 103 -0.90 -9.76 -3.19
N LEU A 104 0.01 -9.23 -2.37
CA LEU A 104 0.64 -9.98 -1.29
C LEU A 104 -0.40 -10.49 -0.28
N ILE A 105 -1.33 -9.63 0.15
CA ILE A 105 -2.41 -10.03 1.07
C ILE A 105 -3.38 -11.00 0.38
N HIS A 106 -3.72 -10.75 -0.88
CA HIS A 106 -4.63 -11.59 -1.64
C HIS A 106 -4.10 -13.02 -1.77
N LYS A 107 -2.83 -13.22 -2.14
CA LYS A 107 -2.25 -14.55 -2.39
C LYS A 107 -1.63 -15.22 -1.16
N LEU A 108 -1.02 -14.45 -0.25
CA LEU A 108 -0.24 -14.97 0.86
C LEU A 108 -0.81 -14.62 2.24
N GLY A 109 -1.75 -13.68 2.31
CA GLY A 109 -2.38 -13.23 3.55
C GLY A 109 -1.60 -12.13 4.27
N ARG A 110 -2.30 -11.36 5.12
CA ARG A 110 -1.73 -10.23 5.87
C ARG A 110 -0.65 -10.65 6.88
N SER A 111 -0.75 -11.87 7.42
CA SER A 111 0.22 -12.44 8.35
C SER A 111 1.52 -12.92 7.70
N TRP A 112 1.60 -12.97 6.36
CA TRP A 112 2.82 -13.37 5.67
C TRP A 112 4.01 -12.46 6.02
N ARG A 113 5.18 -13.06 6.18
CA ARG A 113 6.47 -12.41 6.43
C ARG A 113 7.51 -12.98 5.48
N LYS A 114 8.46 -12.15 5.07
CA LYS A 114 9.50 -12.53 4.11
C LYS A 114 10.46 -13.54 4.75
N SER A 115 10.57 -14.71 4.14
CA SER A 115 11.61 -15.68 4.51
C SER A 115 12.98 -15.25 3.98
N LEU A 116 14.01 -15.43 4.80
CA LEU A 116 15.42 -15.35 4.37
C LEU A 116 15.94 -16.69 3.84
N HIS A 117 15.18 -17.77 4.03
CA HIS A 117 15.55 -19.11 3.59
C HIS A 117 15.15 -19.33 2.14
N LYS A 118 16.06 -19.96 1.37
CA LYS A 118 15.81 -20.44 0.01
C LYS A 118 15.36 -21.91 0.02
N PRO A 119 14.57 -22.36 -0.96
CA PRO A 119 14.00 -21.56 -2.08
C PRO A 119 12.93 -20.59 -1.59
N LEU A 120 12.78 -19.46 -2.29
CA LEU A 120 11.72 -18.49 -2.01
C LEU A 120 10.36 -19.05 -2.42
N ASP A 121 9.29 -18.58 -1.77
CA ASP A 121 7.92 -18.95 -2.11
C ASP A 121 7.60 -18.54 -3.56
N GLN A 122 7.17 -19.51 -4.36
CA GLN A 122 6.83 -19.35 -5.78
C GLN A 122 5.76 -18.28 -6.00
N SER A 123 4.76 -18.20 -5.12
CA SER A 123 3.68 -17.19 -5.20
C SER A 123 4.21 -15.80 -4.91
N TYR A 124 5.16 -15.65 -3.98
CA TYR A 124 5.84 -14.38 -3.72
C TYR A 124 6.67 -13.92 -4.91
N ILE A 125 7.42 -14.83 -5.55
CA ILE A 125 8.18 -14.51 -6.77
C ILE A 125 7.24 -14.11 -7.92
N ALA A 126 6.13 -14.83 -8.07
CA ALA A 126 5.10 -14.48 -9.05
C ALA A 126 4.53 -13.08 -8.81
N ILE A 127 4.30 -12.67 -7.55
CA ILE A 127 3.88 -11.30 -7.21
C ILE A 127 4.94 -10.29 -7.63
N LEU A 128 6.21 -10.48 -7.30
CA LEU A 128 7.27 -9.55 -7.69
C LEU A 128 7.40 -9.41 -9.22
N HIS A 129 7.25 -10.52 -9.94
CA HIS A 129 7.25 -10.53 -11.40
C HIS A 129 6.17 -9.62 -11.99
N LEU A 130 5.01 -9.46 -11.31
CA LEU A 130 3.96 -8.56 -11.78
C LEU A 130 4.43 -7.11 -11.92
N PHE A 131 5.38 -6.67 -11.09
CA PHE A 131 5.84 -5.28 -11.00
C PHE A 131 7.26 -5.07 -11.56
N GLY A 132 7.81 -6.04 -12.29
CA GLY A 132 9.11 -5.88 -12.96
C GLY A 132 9.10 -4.72 -13.98
N ASP A 133 10.28 -4.22 -14.34
CA ASP A 133 10.44 -3.09 -15.28
C ASP A 133 10.56 -3.56 -16.74
N SER A 134 9.67 -4.46 -17.16
CA SER A 134 9.54 -4.95 -18.54
C SER A 134 8.09 -4.86 -19.00
N GLU A 135 7.85 -4.74 -20.30
CA GLU A 135 6.51 -4.85 -20.89
C GLU A 135 5.86 -6.21 -20.61
N ASP A 136 6.68 -7.26 -20.42
CA ASP A 136 6.24 -8.60 -20.02
C ASP A 136 5.58 -8.61 -18.63
N SER A 137 6.00 -7.71 -17.73
CA SER A 137 5.50 -7.63 -16.36
C SER A 137 4.17 -6.88 -16.32
N PRO A 138 3.08 -7.50 -15.84
CA PRO A 138 1.76 -6.93 -16.05
C PRO A 138 1.49 -5.52 -15.55
N TYR A 139 2.13 -5.13 -14.45
CA TYR A 139 1.96 -3.86 -13.76
C TYR A 139 3.26 -3.06 -13.74
N SER A 140 4.09 -3.26 -14.77
CA SER A 140 5.31 -2.49 -14.99
C SER A 140 5.05 -1.01 -15.21
N ILE A 141 6.09 -0.20 -15.03
CA ILE A 141 6.06 1.22 -15.37
C ILE A 141 5.67 1.44 -16.85
N HIS A 142 6.12 0.57 -17.76
CA HIS A 142 5.77 0.62 -19.18
C HIS A 142 4.27 0.47 -19.40
N ASN A 143 3.67 -0.56 -18.79
CA ASN A 143 2.26 -0.87 -18.94
C ASN A 143 1.37 0.18 -18.25
N LEU A 144 1.80 0.71 -17.09
CA LEU A 144 1.10 1.81 -16.41
C LEU A 144 1.12 3.10 -17.24
N LEU A 145 2.27 3.45 -17.84
CA LEU A 145 2.35 4.62 -18.71
C LEU A 145 1.46 4.47 -19.94
N GLN A 146 1.39 3.28 -20.54
CA GLN A 146 0.52 3.03 -21.68
C GLN A 146 -0.97 3.16 -21.31
N ALA A 147 -1.41 2.56 -20.20
CA ALA A 147 -2.79 2.64 -19.74
C ALA A 147 -3.18 4.05 -19.27
N GLY A 148 -2.24 4.81 -18.70
CA GLY A 148 -2.49 6.13 -18.13
C GLY A 148 -2.42 7.29 -19.13
N LYS A 149 -2.21 7.04 -20.43
CA LYS A 149 -2.10 8.11 -21.45
C LYS A 149 -3.29 9.07 -21.42
N ALA A 150 -4.50 8.54 -21.23
CA ALA A 150 -5.72 9.35 -21.15
C ALA A 150 -5.78 10.27 -19.92
N TYR A 151 -5.02 9.93 -18.86
CA TYR A 151 -4.92 10.69 -17.62
C TYR A 151 -3.62 11.53 -17.54
N GLY A 152 -2.94 11.71 -18.67
CA GLY A 152 -1.74 12.56 -18.75
C GLY A 152 -0.44 11.90 -18.28
N LEU A 153 -0.42 10.58 -18.07
CA LEU A 153 0.83 9.89 -17.74
C LEU A 153 1.77 9.91 -18.96
N ALA A 154 2.97 10.42 -18.74
CA ALA A 154 4.02 10.48 -19.74
C ALA A 154 5.40 10.30 -19.07
N PRO A 155 6.37 9.68 -19.77
CA PRO A 155 7.74 9.63 -19.29
C PRO A 155 8.28 11.03 -18.98
N GLY A 156 8.89 11.20 -17.81
CA GLY A 156 9.47 12.47 -17.37
C GLY A 156 8.48 13.42 -16.67
N SER A 157 7.18 13.13 -16.70
CA SER A 157 6.15 13.96 -16.06
C SER A 157 5.76 13.41 -14.69
N TRP A 158 5.48 14.31 -13.76
CA TRP A 158 4.83 13.94 -12.50
C TRP A 158 3.34 13.64 -12.72
N VAL A 159 2.80 12.72 -11.91
CA VAL A 159 1.39 12.35 -11.90
C VAL A 159 0.85 12.44 -10.47
N GLY A 160 -0.37 12.95 -10.32
CA GLY A 160 -1.05 13.03 -9.02
C GLY A 160 -1.78 11.74 -8.63
N PRO A 161 -2.18 11.58 -7.36
CA PRO A 161 -2.85 10.37 -6.86
C PRO A 161 -4.10 9.98 -7.66
N TYR A 162 -4.97 10.94 -7.99
CA TYR A 162 -6.19 10.71 -8.76
C TYR A 162 -5.92 10.06 -10.12
N ALA A 163 -5.06 10.68 -10.93
CA ALA A 163 -4.70 10.16 -12.25
C ALA A 163 -4.06 8.78 -12.18
N MET A 164 -3.29 8.51 -11.11
CA MET A 164 -2.71 7.20 -10.87
C MET A 164 -3.78 6.15 -10.52
N CYS A 165 -4.74 6.47 -9.65
CA CYS A 165 -5.86 5.58 -9.32
C CYS A 165 -6.66 5.19 -10.57
N ARG A 166 -7.00 6.17 -11.42
CA ARG A 166 -7.73 5.92 -12.67
C ARG A 166 -6.92 5.14 -13.71
N THR A 167 -5.60 5.32 -13.71
CA THR A 167 -4.69 4.50 -14.51
C THR A 167 -4.72 3.04 -14.09
N TRP A 168 -4.71 2.75 -12.78
CA TRP A 168 -4.82 1.37 -12.27
C TRP A 168 -6.12 0.70 -12.67
N GLU A 169 -7.24 1.41 -12.54
CA GLU A 169 -8.54 0.93 -12.98
C GLU A 169 -8.56 0.64 -14.49
N SER A 170 -8.01 1.53 -15.32
CA SER A 170 -7.92 1.35 -16.77
C SER A 170 -7.04 0.16 -17.14
N LEU A 171 -5.87 0.01 -16.50
CA LEU A 171 -4.94 -1.08 -16.77
C LEU A 171 -5.55 -2.44 -16.44
N VAL A 172 -6.18 -2.58 -15.27
CA VAL A 172 -6.82 -3.85 -14.86
C VAL A 172 -8.03 -4.16 -15.73
N ARG A 173 -8.80 -3.15 -16.17
CA ARG A 173 -9.92 -3.33 -17.10
C ARG A 173 -9.43 -3.79 -18.48
N GLY A 174 -8.46 -3.10 -19.07
CA GLY A 174 -7.96 -3.38 -20.42
C GLY A 174 -7.31 -4.75 -20.57
N LYS A 175 -6.72 -5.31 -19.50
CA LYS A 175 -6.16 -6.66 -19.55
C LYS A 175 -7.21 -7.77 -19.64
N ARG A 176 -8.41 -7.53 -19.10
CA ARG A 176 -9.51 -8.52 -19.12
C ARG A 176 -10.14 -8.69 -20.49
N ASP A 177 -10.17 -7.61 -21.26
CA ASP A 177 -10.72 -7.64 -22.62
C ASP A 177 -9.83 -8.46 -23.57
N GLY A 178 -8.58 -8.75 -23.17
CA GLY A 178 -7.62 -9.54 -23.93
C GLY A 178 -7.47 -11.02 -23.53
N THR A 179 -7.99 -11.46 -22.38
CA THR A 179 -7.85 -12.84 -21.87
C THR A 179 -9.21 -13.53 -21.72
N GLU A 180 -9.55 -14.40 -22.68
CA GLU A 180 -10.85 -15.10 -22.71
C GLU A 180 -10.96 -16.30 -21.75
N ASN A 181 -9.91 -16.69 -21.02
CA ASN A 181 -9.85 -17.99 -20.33
C ASN A 181 -8.99 -18.06 -19.04
N GLU A 182 -8.88 -16.98 -18.28
CA GLU A 182 -8.19 -17.01 -16.97
C GLU A 182 -9.14 -17.36 -15.81
N ASP A 183 -8.60 -18.04 -14.82
CA ASP A 183 -9.26 -18.38 -13.56
C ASP A 183 -9.62 -17.11 -12.77
N LEU A 184 -10.90 -16.73 -12.85
CA LEU A 184 -11.44 -15.53 -12.19
C LEU A 184 -11.26 -15.55 -10.67
N SER A 185 -11.09 -16.73 -10.04
CA SER A 185 -10.90 -16.84 -8.59
C SER A 185 -9.60 -16.21 -8.10
N ASN A 186 -8.64 -16.02 -9.02
CA ASN A 186 -7.35 -15.41 -8.76
C ASN A 186 -7.29 -13.91 -9.11
N MET A 187 -8.40 -13.34 -9.59
CA MET A 187 -8.48 -11.96 -10.05
C MET A 187 -8.88 -11.00 -8.93
N MET A 188 -8.33 -9.79 -8.99
CA MET A 188 -8.70 -8.68 -8.12
C MET A 188 -9.31 -7.56 -8.95
N ALA A 189 -10.46 -7.05 -8.53
CA ALA A 189 -11.05 -5.83 -9.06
C ALA A 189 -10.37 -4.61 -8.47
N ILE A 190 -10.25 -3.54 -9.25
CA ILE A 190 -9.89 -2.21 -8.75
C ILE A 190 -11.09 -1.31 -8.97
N HIS A 191 -11.45 -0.53 -7.95
CA HIS A 191 -12.52 0.45 -8.01
C HIS A 191 -12.05 1.77 -7.40
N VAL A 192 -12.25 2.87 -8.13
CA VAL A 192 -11.85 4.20 -7.70
C VAL A 192 -13.07 4.95 -7.19
N VAL A 193 -13.03 5.39 -5.94
CA VAL A 193 -14.11 6.16 -5.31
C VAL A 193 -13.80 7.65 -5.46
N SER A 194 -14.26 8.26 -6.55
CA SER A 194 -14.00 9.68 -6.88
C SER A 194 -15.19 10.63 -6.69
N GLY A 195 -16.37 10.14 -6.27
CA GLY A 195 -17.58 10.97 -6.15
C GLY A 195 -18.21 11.36 -7.49
N ASP A 196 -19.24 12.21 -7.45
CA ASP A 196 -20.00 12.66 -8.63
C ASP A 196 -19.11 13.40 -9.65
N GLU A 197 -19.39 13.19 -10.95
CA GLU A 197 -18.67 13.81 -12.08
C GLU A 197 -17.14 13.65 -11.97
N ASP A 198 -16.66 12.45 -11.61
CA ASP A 198 -15.23 12.10 -11.59
C ASP A 198 -14.37 12.94 -10.61
N GLY A 199 -14.99 13.56 -9.60
CA GLY A 199 -14.31 14.34 -8.56
C GLY A 199 -14.17 15.84 -8.84
N GLU A 200 -14.73 16.31 -9.97
CA GLU A 200 -14.65 17.71 -10.42
C GLU A 200 -15.41 18.71 -9.53
N ARG A 201 -16.37 18.23 -8.72
CA ARG A 201 -17.18 19.11 -7.85
C ARG A 201 -16.63 19.30 -6.44
N GLY A 202 -15.54 18.63 -6.09
CA GLY A 202 -15.02 18.60 -4.72
C GLY A 202 -16.00 17.97 -3.72
N GLY A 203 -15.54 17.74 -2.50
CA GLY A 203 -16.31 17.10 -1.43
C GLY A 203 -15.74 15.75 -0.99
N ALA A 204 -16.31 15.20 0.08
CA ALA A 204 -15.94 13.87 0.57
C ALA A 204 -16.50 12.81 -0.38
N PRO A 205 -15.67 11.95 -1.00
CA PRO A 205 -16.16 10.95 -1.94
C PRO A 205 -17.14 9.99 -1.23
N VAL A 206 -18.15 9.55 -1.96
CA VAL A 206 -19.20 8.68 -1.44
C VAL A 206 -18.97 7.26 -1.93
N ILE A 207 -18.88 6.33 -0.99
CA ILE A 207 -18.82 4.90 -1.24
C ILE A 207 -20.26 4.43 -1.48
N CYS A 208 -20.59 4.25 -2.75
CA CYS A 208 -21.88 3.71 -3.17
C CYS A 208 -21.80 2.19 -3.27
N ILE A 209 -22.44 1.49 -2.32
CA ILE A 209 -22.43 0.03 -2.25
C ILE A 209 -23.05 -0.60 -3.50
N GLU A 210 -24.09 0.02 -4.06
CA GLU A 210 -24.73 -0.45 -5.29
C GLU A 210 -23.80 -0.36 -6.49
N ASP A 211 -23.03 0.73 -6.61
CA ASP A 211 -22.08 0.91 -7.70
C ASP A 211 -20.93 -0.08 -7.61
N ILE A 212 -20.44 -0.34 -6.41
CA ILE A 212 -19.42 -1.36 -6.16
C ILE A 212 -19.97 -2.75 -6.51
N SER A 213 -21.18 -3.08 -6.05
CA SER A 213 -21.82 -4.37 -6.33
C SER A 213 -22.03 -4.58 -7.83
N ARG A 214 -22.50 -3.54 -8.54
CA ARG A 214 -22.67 -3.57 -9.99
C ARG A 214 -21.34 -3.73 -10.72
N HIS A 215 -20.32 -2.97 -10.33
CA HIS A 215 -18.97 -3.11 -10.87
C HIS A 215 -18.42 -4.53 -10.67
N LEU A 216 -18.54 -5.08 -9.47
CA LEU A 216 -18.09 -6.44 -9.17
C LEU A 216 -18.84 -7.51 -9.97
N PHE A 217 -20.14 -7.32 -10.21
CA PHE A 217 -20.93 -8.21 -11.05
C PHE A 217 -20.51 -8.15 -12.53
N GLU A 218 -20.23 -6.96 -13.04
CA GLU A 218 -19.69 -6.76 -14.40
C GLU A 218 -18.29 -7.38 -14.53
N VAL A 219 -17.43 -7.16 -13.53
CA VAL A 219 -16.10 -7.74 -13.43
C VAL A 219 -16.15 -9.26 -13.49
N SER A 220 -17.07 -9.88 -12.75
CA SER A 220 -17.20 -11.34 -12.67
C SER A 220 -17.93 -11.96 -13.86
N ARG A 221 -18.48 -11.14 -14.78
CA ARG A 221 -19.41 -11.59 -15.83
C ARG A 221 -20.58 -12.42 -15.25
N GLY A 222 -20.97 -12.13 -14.00
CA GLY A 222 -21.96 -12.88 -13.24
C GLY A 222 -21.56 -14.32 -12.88
N GLN A 223 -20.28 -14.69 -12.96
CA GLN A 223 -19.80 -16.06 -12.70
C GLN A 223 -19.46 -16.33 -11.24
N VAL A 224 -19.16 -15.29 -10.46
CA VAL A 224 -18.90 -15.39 -9.01
C VAL A 224 -19.71 -14.38 -8.23
N ASP A 225 -20.13 -14.77 -7.03
CA ASP A 225 -20.91 -13.95 -6.10
C ASP A 225 -20.13 -12.74 -5.58
N TRP A 226 -18.79 -12.85 -5.51
CA TRP A 226 -17.89 -11.79 -5.11
C TRP A 226 -16.55 -11.89 -5.82
N THR A 227 -16.00 -10.77 -6.26
CA THR A 227 -14.61 -10.67 -6.71
C THR A 227 -13.82 -9.85 -5.70
N PRO A 228 -12.67 -10.32 -5.20
CA PRO A 228 -11.79 -9.55 -4.33
C PRO A 228 -11.56 -8.14 -4.88
N ILE A 229 -11.67 -7.12 -4.03
CA ILE A 229 -11.67 -5.73 -4.47
C ILE A 229 -10.59 -4.92 -3.76
N LEU A 230 -9.90 -4.11 -4.56
CA LEU A 230 -9.05 -3.02 -4.14
C LEU A 230 -9.80 -1.71 -4.36
N LEU A 231 -10.18 -1.06 -3.26
CA LEU A 231 -10.76 0.27 -3.25
C LEU A 231 -9.64 1.32 -3.20
N LEU A 232 -9.67 2.28 -4.11
CA LEU A 232 -8.77 3.42 -4.13
C LEU A 232 -9.57 4.71 -3.97
N ILE A 233 -9.27 5.49 -2.94
CA ILE A 233 -9.99 6.71 -2.60
C ILE A 233 -9.04 7.90 -2.72
N PRO A 234 -8.95 8.55 -3.89
CA PRO A 234 -8.18 9.78 -4.06
C PRO A 234 -8.85 10.94 -3.32
N LEU A 235 -8.05 11.73 -2.59
CA LEU A 235 -8.51 12.78 -1.68
C LEU A 235 -7.64 14.03 -1.80
N VAL A 236 -8.26 15.19 -1.50
CA VAL A 236 -7.59 16.46 -1.25
C VAL A 236 -8.03 16.97 0.12
N LEU A 237 -7.19 16.81 1.14
CA LEU A 237 -7.54 17.08 2.56
C LEU A 237 -7.13 18.48 3.04
N GLY A 238 -6.84 19.39 2.12
CA GLY A 238 -6.41 20.76 2.40
C GLY A 238 -5.72 21.40 1.20
N LEU A 239 -5.40 22.70 1.30
CA LEU A 239 -4.79 23.45 0.20
C LEU A 239 -3.30 23.15 0.04
N ASP A 240 -2.52 23.39 1.11
CA ASP A 240 -1.06 23.18 1.10
C ASP A 240 -0.61 22.04 2.03
N LYS A 241 -1.40 21.78 3.07
CA LYS A 241 -1.19 20.74 4.09
C LYS A 241 -2.53 20.14 4.47
N ILE A 242 -2.50 18.94 5.01
CA ILE A 242 -3.68 18.30 5.58
C ILE A 242 -4.26 19.21 6.67
N ASN A 243 -5.56 19.49 6.60
CA ASN A 243 -6.25 20.18 7.68
C ASN A 243 -6.19 19.30 8.95
N PRO A 244 -5.71 19.83 10.09
CA PRO A 244 -5.57 19.06 11.33
C PRO A 244 -6.84 18.32 11.78
N SER A 245 -8.03 18.79 11.40
CA SER A 245 -9.30 18.08 11.69
C SER A 245 -9.37 16.68 11.06
N TYR A 246 -8.64 16.43 9.97
CA TYR A 246 -8.62 15.12 9.31
C TYR A 246 -7.54 14.17 9.84
N LEU A 247 -6.55 14.66 10.58
CA LEU A 247 -5.43 13.82 11.05
C LEU A 247 -5.90 12.63 11.90
N PRO A 248 -6.83 12.79 12.87
CA PRO A 248 -7.34 11.66 13.64
C PRO A 248 -8.06 10.64 12.75
N LEU A 249 -8.86 11.12 11.79
CA LEU A 249 -9.60 10.27 10.85
C LEU A 249 -8.64 9.50 9.95
N LEU A 250 -7.60 10.16 9.44
CA LEU A 250 -6.57 9.55 8.62
C LEU A 250 -5.79 8.48 9.39
N SER A 251 -5.41 8.78 10.64
CA SER A 251 -4.75 7.81 11.54
C SER A 251 -5.63 6.59 11.78
N ALA A 252 -6.94 6.79 11.99
CA ALA A 252 -7.89 5.69 12.20
C ALA A 252 -8.00 4.75 10.99
N THR A 253 -7.81 5.23 9.75
CA THR A 253 -7.83 4.33 8.57
C THR A 253 -6.73 3.25 8.60
N PHE A 254 -5.65 3.45 9.36
CA PHE A 254 -4.60 2.43 9.54
C PHE A 254 -5.00 1.32 10.50
N THR A 255 -6.09 1.48 11.27
CA THR A 255 -6.59 0.46 12.20
C THR A 255 -7.52 -0.54 11.53
N PHE A 256 -7.96 -0.27 10.31
CA PHE A 256 -8.90 -1.12 9.58
C PHE A 256 -8.16 -2.38 9.11
N PRO A 257 -8.70 -3.59 9.33
CA PRO A 257 -8.08 -4.83 8.82
C PRO A 257 -7.81 -4.82 7.31
N GLN A 258 -8.64 -4.08 6.56
CA GLN A 258 -8.59 -3.90 5.11
C GLN A 258 -7.54 -2.88 4.66
N SER A 259 -6.93 -2.12 5.59
CA SER A 259 -6.04 -1.00 5.27
C SER A 259 -4.84 -1.42 4.43
N LEU A 260 -4.66 -0.73 3.31
CA LEU A 260 -3.42 -0.75 2.52
C LEU A 260 -2.64 0.55 2.71
N GLY A 261 -2.95 1.35 3.73
CA GLY A 261 -2.32 2.66 3.93
C GLY A 261 -2.65 3.63 2.81
N LEU A 262 -1.74 4.56 2.53
CA LEU A 262 -1.97 5.63 1.57
C LEU A 262 -0.71 5.95 0.76
N LEU A 263 -0.92 6.39 -0.47
CA LEU A 263 0.10 7.00 -1.32
C LEU A 263 -0.15 8.50 -1.41
N GLY A 264 0.91 9.29 -1.40
CA GLY A 264 0.78 10.74 -1.46
C GLY A 264 2.15 11.42 -1.44
N GLY A 265 2.13 12.71 -1.74
CA GLY A 265 3.33 13.53 -1.77
C GLY A 265 3.33 14.53 -2.91
N ARG A 266 4.27 15.47 -2.82
CA ARG A 266 4.46 16.52 -3.82
C ARG A 266 5.18 16.01 -5.07
N PRO A 267 5.17 16.79 -6.16
CA PRO A 267 6.05 16.55 -7.30
C PRO A 267 7.49 16.23 -6.88
N GLY A 268 7.97 15.04 -7.26
CA GLY A 268 9.32 14.56 -6.94
C GLY A 268 9.55 14.07 -5.50
N ALA A 269 8.49 13.93 -4.70
CA ALA A 269 8.57 13.53 -3.29
C ALA A 269 7.40 12.61 -2.86
N SER A 270 6.97 11.70 -3.73
CA SER A 270 5.89 10.74 -3.42
C SER A 270 6.38 9.61 -2.53
N THR A 271 5.59 9.22 -1.52
CA THR A 271 5.91 8.11 -0.61
C THR A 271 4.71 7.20 -0.43
N TYR A 272 4.97 5.97 0.05
CA TYR A 272 3.92 5.04 0.45
C TYR A 272 3.89 4.93 1.97
N ILE A 273 2.86 5.50 2.60
CA ILE A 273 2.67 5.49 4.04
C ILE A 273 1.96 4.19 4.42
N VAL A 274 2.59 3.42 5.30
CA VAL A 274 2.16 2.05 5.64
C VAL A 274 1.65 1.92 7.08
N GLY A 275 1.91 2.90 7.93
CA GLY A 275 1.52 2.83 9.33
C GLY A 275 1.69 4.14 10.06
N VAL A 276 1.25 4.15 11.31
CA VAL A 276 1.28 5.31 12.20
C VAL A 276 1.65 4.91 13.64
N GLN A 277 2.27 5.84 14.35
CA GLN A 277 2.47 5.80 15.80
C GLN A 277 2.45 7.24 16.31
N ASP A 278 1.55 7.54 17.24
CA ASP A 278 1.27 8.93 17.64
C ASP A 278 1.02 9.81 16.40
N GLU A 279 1.64 11.00 16.35
CA GLU A 279 1.58 11.94 15.22
C GLU A 279 2.60 11.62 14.11
N LYS A 280 3.10 10.38 14.02
CA LYS A 280 4.11 9.97 13.04
C LYS A 280 3.55 8.96 12.05
N ALA A 281 3.91 9.13 10.79
CA ALA A 281 3.63 8.23 9.69
C ALA A 281 4.91 7.45 9.31
N PHE A 282 4.83 6.12 9.30
CA PHE A 282 5.87 5.23 8.77
C PHE A 282 5.69 5.04 7.27
N TYR A 283 6.78 5.06 6.51
CA TYR A 283 6.70 5.02 5.05
C TYR A 283 7.82 4.23 4.37
N LEU A 284 7.50 3.76 3.16
CA LEU A 284 8.44 3.24 2.19
C LEU A 284 8.78 4.32 1.16
N ASP A 285 10.08 4.51 0.93
CA ASP A 285 10.66 5.59 0.15
C ASP A 285 11.13 5.10 -1.22
N PRO A 286 10.52 5.53 -2.33
CA PRO A 286 10.91 5.08 -3.66
C PRO A 286 12.16 5.78 -4.22
N HIS A 287 12.74 6.78 -3.55
CA HIS A 287 13.73 7.68 -4.17
C HIS A 287 15.17 7.13 -4.23
N GLU A 288 15.39 5.88 -3.83
CA GLU A 288 16.67 5.20 -4.06
C GLU A 288 16.78 4.76 -5.52
N VAL A 289 17.97 4.88 -6.12
CA VAL A 289 18.19 4.47 -7.52
C VAL A 289 18.86 3.11 -7.57
N GLN A 290 18.15 2.11 -8.07
CA GLN A 290 18.63 0.73 -8.17
C GLN A 290 18.69 0.26 -9.63
N GLN A 291 19.50 -0.75 -9.92
CA GLN A 291 19.51 -1.37 -11.25
C GLN A 291 18.25 -2.22 -11.45
N VAL A 292 17.76 -2.32 -12.68
CA VAL A 292 16.69 -3.26 -13.02
C VAL A 292 17.13 -4.69 -12.72
N ILE A 293 16.20 -5.50 -12.22
CA ILE A 293 16.39 -6.93 -11.99
C ILE A 293 15.30 -7.67 -12.75
N ASN A 294 15.68 -8.69 -13.51
CA ASN A 294 14.71 -9.55 -14.17
C ASN A 294 14.28 -10.68 -13.23
N ILE A 295 13.12 -10.51 -12.60
CA ILE A 295 12.49 -11.53 -11.77
C ILE A 295 11.55 -12.34 -12.66
N LYS A 296 11.91 -13.59 -12.94
CA LYS A 296 11.03 -14.54 -13.62
C LYS A 296 10.30 -15.39 -12.58
N PRO A 297 9.05 -15.83 -12.84
CA PRO A 297 8.28 -16.63 -11.88
C PRO A 297 9.05 -17.86 -11.40
N ASP A 298 9.73 -18.59 -12.29
CA ASP A 298 10.46 -19.83 -12.00
C ASP A 298 11.80 -19.63 -11.24
N ASN A 299 12.24 -18.39 -11.02
CA ASN A 299 13.53 -18.10 -10.40
C ASN A 299 13.43 -17.91 -8.87
N VAL A 300 13.19 -19.01 -8.16
CA VAL A 300 13.05 -19.04 -6.68
C VAL A 300 14.34 -18.73 -5.90
N ASP A 301 15.48 -18.65 -6.59
CA ASP A 301 16.78 -18.32 -6.00
C ASP A 301 17.22 -16.88 -6.30
N VAL A 302 16.38 -16.07 -6.95
CA VAL A 302 16.67 -14.67 -7.27
C VAL A 302 16.93 -13.83 -6.01
N ASP A 303 17.83 -12.86 -6.10
CA ASP A 303 18.00 -11.87 -5.04
C ASP A 303 16.87 -10.83 -5.07
N THR A 304 16.01 -10.87 -4.05
CA THR A 304 14.92 -9.91 -3.87
C THR A 304 15.25 -8.81 -2.86
N SER A 305 16.50 -8.70 -2.39
CA SER A 305 16.92 -7.70 -1.39
C SER A 305 16.51 -6.27 -1.77
N SER A 306 16.64 -5.91 -3.05
CA SER A 306 16.29 -4.59 -3.59
C SER A 306 14.78 -4.28 -3.57
N TYR A 307 13.92 -5.27 -3.33
CA TYR A 307 12.47 -5.10 -3.20
C TYR A 307 11.99 -5.01 -1.75
N HIS A 308 12.89 -4.82 -0.79
CA HIS A 308 12.56 -4.72 0.64
C HIS A 308 13.39 -3.64 1.34
N CYS A 309 12.80 -3.00 2.33
CA CYS A 309 13.47 -1.98 3.14
C CYS A 309 13.86 -2.55 4.50
N ASN A 310 15.11 -2.38 4.91
CA ASN A 310 15.58 -2.70 6.28
C ASN A 310 15.73 -1.46 7.18
N VAL A 311 15.28 -0.29 6.70
CA VAL A 311 15.35 0.99 7.41
C VAL A 311 13.93 1.50 7.67
N VAL A 312 13.54 1.54 8.94
CA VAL A 312 12.26 2.15 9.33
C VAL A 312 12.41 3.66 9.25
N ARG A 313 11.64 4.29 8.37
CA ARG A 313 11.57 5.75 8.23
C ARG A 313 10.22 6.23 8.72
N HIS A 314 10.20 7.42 9.30
CA HIS A 314 8.97 8.08 9.69
C HIS A 314 9.04 9.58 9.38
N MET A 315 7.88 10.21 9.28
CA MET A 315 7.71 11.66 9.19
C MET A 315 6.52 12.09 10.06
N PRO A 316 6.39 13.36 10.45
CA PRO A 316 5.15 13.86 11.05
C PRO A 316 3.95 13.61 10.10
N LEU A 317 2.83 13.13 10.61
CA LEU A 317 1.65 12.84 9.78
C LEU A 317 1.11 14.11 9.09
N ASP A 318 1.20 15.26 9.75
CA ASP A 318 0.83 16.58 9.23
C ASP A 318 1.75 17.10 8.10
N SER A 319 2.88 16.43 7.86
CA SER A 319 3.82 16.74 6.78
C SER A 319 3.50 16.01 5.47
N VAL A 320 2.61 15.02 5.52
CA VAL A 320 2.05 14.37 4.32
C VAL A 320 1.30 15.40 3.50
N ASP A 321 1.46 15.33 2.17
CA ASP A 321 0.79 16.24 1.26
C ASP A 321 -0.74 16.09 1.34
N SER A 322 -1.48 17.19 1.14
CA SER A 322 -2.93 17.15 1.19
C SER A 322 -3.54 16.37 0.01
N SER A 323 -2.82 16.21 -1.10
CA SER A 323 -3.20 15.33 -2.20
C SER A 323 -2.66 13.91 -1.97
N LEU A 324 -3.56 12.97 -1.73
CA LEU A 324 -3.23 11.58 -1.43
C LEU A 324 -4.29 10.62 -1.98
N ALA A 325 -4.04 9.32 -1.91
CA ALA A 325 -5.05 8.29 -2.09
C ALA A 325 -4.91 7.20 -1.04
N ILE A 326 -6.04 6.82 -0.44
CA ILE A 326 -6.11 5.73 0.56
C ILE A 326 -6.51 4.44 -0.16
N GLY A 327 -5.91 3.32 0.23
CA GLY A 327 -6.22 2.00 -0.31
C GLY A 327 -6.87 1.09 0.73
N PHE A 328 -7.88 0.33 0.33
CA PHE A 328 -8.45 -0.76 1.12
C PHE A 328 -8.61 -2.02 0.27
N TYR A 329 -8.34 -3.19 0.86
CA TYR A 329 -8.51 -4.48 0.21
C TYR A 329 -9.54 -5.33 0.97
N CYS A 330 -10.58 -5.77 0.26
CA CYS A 330 -11.59 -6.68 0.78
C CYS A 330 -11.57 -7.97 -0.04
N ARG A 331 -11.22 -9.09 0.58
CA ARG A 331 -11.10 -10.38 -0.13
C ARG A 331 -12.46 -10.91 -0.54
N ASP A 332 -13.42 -10.82 0.38
CA ASP A 332 -14.77 -11.33 0.21
C ASP A 332 -15.81 -10.30 0.66
N LYS A 333 -17.08 -10.67 0.53
CA LYS A 333 -18.19 -9.82 0.94
C LYS A 333 -18.18 -9.51 2.43
N ASN A 334 -17.73 -10.43 3.29
CA ASN A 334 -17.69 -10.18 4.73
C ASN A 334 -16.62 -9.13 5.07
N ASP A 335 -15.45 -9.21 4.43
CA ASP A 335 -14.42 -8.17 4.56
C ASP A 335 -14.94 -6.79 4.13
N PHE A 336 -15.79 -6.75 3.10
CA PHE A 336 -16.41 -5.51 2.61
C PHE A 336 -17.49 -4.99 3.54
N ASP A 337 -18.36 -5.85 4.06
CA ASP A 337 -19.38 -5.48 5.03
C ASP A 337 -18.73 -4.96 6.33
N ASP A 338 -17.66 -5.60 6.79
CA ASP A 338 -16.84 -5.16 7.94
C ASP A 338 -16.16 -3.80 7.68
N PHE A 339 -15.63 -3.60 6.47
CA PHE A 339 -15.11 -2.29 6.05
C PHE A 339 -16.21 -1.22 6.14
N CYS A 340 -17.42 -1.49 5.63
CA CYS A 340 -18.56 -0.59 5.71
C CYS A 340 -18.97 -0.25 7.15
N LEU A 341 -18.83 -1.18 8.10
CA LEU A 341 -19.07 -0.92 9.52
C LEU A 341 -18.01 0.02 10.09
N HIS A 342 -16.72 -0.24 9.83
CA HIS A 342 -15.63 0.63 10.27
C HIS A 342 -15.74 2.05 9.72
N THR A 343 -16.14 2.20 8.46
CA THR A 343 -16.36 3.51 7.85
C THR A 343 -17.54 4.26 8.49
N SER A 344 -18.65 3.58 8.75
CA SER A 344 -19.81 4.17 9.46
C SER A 344 -19.46 4.59 10.90
N ASP A 345 -18.70 3.77 11.62
CA ASP A 345 -18.22 4.10 12.97
C ASP A 345 -17.32 5.34 12.95
N LEU A 346 -16.40 5.42 11.99
CA LEU A 346 -15.51 6.57 11.82
C LEU A 346 -16.28 7.87 11.53
N ILE A 347 -17.33 7.78 10.70
CA ILE A 347 -18.23 8.91 10.41
C ILE A 347 -18.98 9.32 11.69
N SER A 348 -19.50 8.38 12.47
CA SER A 348 -20.22 8.69 13.71
C SER A 348 -19.36 9.41 14.74
N GLN A 349 -18.07 9.05 14.84
CA GLN A 349 -17.10 9.66 15.75
C GLN A 349 -16.70 11.08 15.34
N SER A 350 -16.94 11.46 14.08
CA SER A 350 -16.59 12.78 13.56
C SER A 350 -17.48 13.93 14.11
N ASN A 351 -18.53 13.64 14.90
CA ASN A 351 -19.36 14.61 15.63
C ASN A 351 -19.83 15.83 14.78
N GLY A 352 -20.12 15.64 13.49
CA GLY A 352 -20.54 16.70 12.57
C GLY A 352 -19.41 17.54 11.97
N CYS A 353 -18.15 17.12 12.13
CA CYS A 353 -17.00 17.63 11.38
C CYS A 353 -16.96 17.04 9.96
N SER A 354 -16.11 17.58 9.10
CA SER A 354 -15.92 17.06 7.74
C SER A 354 -15.39 15.63 7.76
N THR A 355 -16.05 14.72 7.05
CA THR A 355 -15.63 13.33 6.86
C THR A 355 -14.56 13.22 5.78
N ILE A 356 -13.75 12.16 5.81
CA ILE A 356 -12.76 11.86 4.76
C ILE A 356 -13.40 11.17 3.54
N TYR A 357 -14.53 10.48 3.74
CA TYR A 357 -15.43 9.92 2.75
C TYR A 357 -16.75 9.56 3.45
N ASN A 358 -17.84 9.35 2.69
CA ASN A 358 -19.14 8.95 3.22
C ASN A 358 -19.54 7.56 2.70
N ASN A 359 -20.40 6.85 3.42
CA ASN A 359 -21.14 5.72 2.87
C ASN A 359 -22.53 6.19 2.44
N GLN A 360 -23.03 5.66 1.32
CA GLN A 360 -24.46 5.71 1.03
C GLN A 360 -25.06 4.37 1.44
N ASP A 361 -25.91 4.39 2.48
CA ASP A 361 -26.71 3.22 2.86
C ASP A 361 -27.64 2.84 1.69
N PRO A 362 -27.90 1.53 1.49
CA PRO A 362 -28.83 1.03 0.48
C PRO A 362 -30.30 1.44 0.73
#